data_AF-Q4UA46-F1
#
_entry.id   AF-Q4UA46-F1
#
_cell.length_a   1.000
_cell.length_b   1.000
_cell.length_c   1.000
_cell.angle_alpha   90.00
_cell.angle_beta   90.00
_cell.angle_gamma   90.00
#
_symmetry.space_group_name_H-M   'P 1'
#
loop_
_entity.id
_entity.type
_entity.pdbx_description
1 polymer ?
#
loop_
_entity_poly.entity_id
_entity_poly.type
_entity_poly.pdbx_seq_one_letter_code
_entity_poly.pdbx_strand_id
1 'polypeptide(L)'
;MDESEAQNSDLDSILDRIPNSKFIVIDCEFSGINPKSKSIRTLDDYLMSLKEDAEEYALLQIGFCLAMNSQNPEEELWQLYPYSFYTLSSEITNTIFLNDSMKWLRDNGFSLDKWIDQGLDFKRLGSRYSNSGGYITKRNRSNQLNEVIRAIIEYRIPLVFHNGMLDILHIYDKFIAQIPDKPTQISKEISKIFVGGVFDTKLVGKYLFDNLNCNLLRNTCLPVLYTTLTR
;
A
#
# COMPACT_ATOMS: atom_id res chain seq x y z
N MET A 1 18.30 -19.12 11.07
CA MET A 1 18.23 -18.13 9.98
C MET A 1 18.10 -16.79 10.64
N ASP A 2 19.00 -15.88 10.32
CA ASP A 2 18.94 -14.50 10.83
C ASP A 2 17.67 -13.86 10.25
N GLU A 3 16.81 -13.24 11.06
CA GLU A 3 15.53 -12.69 10.58
C GLU A 3 15.72 -11.58 9.52
N SER A 4 16.90 -10.94 9.52
CA SER A 4 17.33 -10.01 8.47
C SER A 4 17.55 -10.69 7.11
N GLU A 5 17.95 -11.97 7.08
CA GLU A 5 18.06 -12.77 5.85
C GLU A 5 16.67 -13.13 5.30
N ALA A 6 15.66 -13.28 6.16
CA ALA A 6 14.30 -13.62 5.76
C ALA A 6 13.64 -12.48 4.95
N GLN A 7 13.70 -11.22 5.43
CA GLN A 7 13.17 -10.09 4.66
C GLN A 7 13.90 -9.89 3.32
N ASN A 8 15.21 -10.16 3.27
CA ASN A 8 15.97 -10.10 2.02
C ASN A 8 15.55 -11.19 1.02
N SER A 9 15.32 -12.41 1.50
CA SER A 9 14.76 -13.50 0.68
C SER A 9 13.36 -13.15 0.18
N ASP A 10 12.53 -12.52 1.00
CA ASP A 10 11.18 -12.11 0.63
C ASP A 10 11.19 -10.99 -0.42
N LEU A 11 12.13 -10.03 -0.33
CA LEU A 11 12.34 -8.97 -1.32
C LEU A 11 12.73 -9.51 -2.70
N ASP A 12 13.63 -10.50 -2.75
CA ASP A 12 13.99 -11.14 -4.02
C ASP A 12 12.81 -11.96 -4.57
N SER A 13 12.11 -12.70 -3.69
CA SER A 13 10.93 -13.50 -4.04
C SER A 13 9.77 -12.66 -4.61
N ILE A 14 9.45 -11.50 -4.02
CA ILE A 14 8.37 -10.64 -4.52
C ILE A 14 8.75 -10.03 -5.89
N LEU A 15 10.00 -9.58 -6.06
CA LEU A 15 10.48 -9.02 -7.33
C LEU A 15 10.39 -10.02 -8.48
N ASP A 16 10.71 -11.29 -8.23
CA ASP A 16 10.63 -12.36 -9.23
C ASP A 16 9.17 -12.69 -9.64
N ARG A 17 8.20 -12.40 -8.76
CA ARG A 17 6.77 -12.76 -8.97
C ARG A 17 5.92 -11.64 -9.53
N ILE A 18 6.26 -10.38 -9.30
CA ILE A 18 5.53 -9.21 -9.83
C ILE A 18 5.20 -9.35 -11.33
N PRO A 19 6.13 -9.75 -12.23
CA PRO A 19 5.86 -9.81 -13.66
C PRO A 19 4.71 -10.75 -14.05
N ASN A 20 4.46 -11.77 -13.24
CA ASN A 20 3.47 -12.82 -13.49
C ASN A 20 2.18 -12.64 -12.67
N SER A 21 2.10 -11.57 -11.86
CA SER A 21 0.95 -11.30 -11.00
C SER A 21 -0.25 -10.79 -11.80
N LYS A 22 -1.46 -11.24 -11.47
CA LYS A 22 -2.71 -10.78 -12.08
C LYS A 22 -3.22 -9.50 -11.43
N PHE A 23 -3.06 -9.39 -10.12
CA PHE A 23 -3.26 -8.19 -9.33
C PHE A 23 -2.48 -8.30 -8.03
N ILE A 24 -2.29 -7.16 -7.37
CA ILE A 24 -1.59 -7.09 -6.08
C ILE A 24 -2.51 -6.41 -5.08
N VAL A 25 -2.75 -7.06 -3.94
CA VAL A 25 -3.42 -6.44 -2.80
C VAL A 25 -2.38 -5.74 -1.94
N ILE A 26 -2.65 -4.51 -1.51
CA ILE A 26 -1.76 -3.74 -0.64
C ILE A 26 -2.52 -3.23 0.57
N ASP A 27 -1.88 -3.25 1.73
CA ASP A 27 -2.37 -2.75 3.01
C ASP A 27 -1.19 -2.18 3.81
N CYS A 28 -1.39 -1.10 4.55
CA CYS A 28 -0.31 -0.42 5.27
C CYS A 28 -0.67 -0.17 6.73
N GLU A 29 0.36 -0.16 7.58
CA GLU A 29 0.25 0.24 8.99
C GLU A 29 0.93 1.59 9.21
N PHE A 30 0.25 2.49 9.93
CA PHE A 30 0.70 3.88 10.12
C PHE A 30 0.90 4.22 11.60
N SER A 31 1.78 5.18 11.88
CA SER A 31 2.00 5.68 13.24
C SER A 31 0.85 6.55 13.77
N GLY A 32 -0.13 6.89 12.94
CA GLY A 32 -1.26 7.71 13.31
C GLY A 32 -2.31 7.80 12.20
N ILE A 33 -3.53 8.13 12.60
CA ILE A 33 -4.64 8.53 11.74
C ILE A 33 -5.41 9.60 12.51
N ASN A 34 -5.61 10.79 11.95
CA ASN A 34 -6.35 11.81 12.67
C ASN A 34 -7.85 11.49 12.71
N PRO A 35 -8.53 11.79 13.82
CA PRO A 35 -9.99 11.85 13.81
C PRO A 35 -10.44 12.86 12.76
N LYS A 36 -11.33 12.43 11.86
CA LYS A 36 -11.85 13.29 10.79
C LYS A 36 -12.38 14.60 11.35
N SER A 37 -11.82 15.71 10.89
CA SER A 37 -12.24 17.04 11.34
C SER A 37 -13.73 17.26 11.07
N LYS A 38 -14.40 17.91 12.03
CA LYS A 38 -15.78 18.39 11.85
C LYS A 38 -15.92 19.43 10.73
N SER A 39 -14.82 19.94 10.17
CA SER A 39 -14.82 20.88 9.05
C SER A 39 -14.93 20.23 7.67
N ILE A 40 -14.81 18.91 7.55
CA ILE A 40 -14.92 18.22 6.25
C ILE A 40 -16.36 18.37 5.72
N ARG A 41 -16.51 18.96 4.52
CA ARG A 41 -17.81 19.19 3.87
C ARG A 41 -17.88 18.58 2.47
N THR A 42 -16.73 18.45 1.81
CA THR A 42 -16.62 17.99 0.42
C THR A 42 -15.69 16.77 0.30
N LEU A 43 -15.71 16.11 -0.87
CA LEU A 43 -14.74 15.06 -1.20
C LEU A 43 -13.31 15.62 -1.25
N ASP A 44 -13.16 16.85 -1.72
CA ASP A 44 -11.87 17.54 -1.76
C ASP A 44 -11.33 17.81 -0.36
N ASP A 45 -12.17 18.28 0.58
CA ASP A 45 -11.77 18.46 1.98
C ASP A 45 -11.32 17.14 2.59
N TYR A 46 -12.05 16.05 2.28
CA TYR A 46 -11.71 14.73 2.77
C TYR A 46 -10.36 14.26 2.21
N LEU A 47 -10.13 14.41 0.90
CA LEU A 47 -8.86 14.06 0.28
C LEU A 47 -7.70 14.87 0.86
N MET A 48 -7.89 16.17 1.10
CA MET A 48 -6.87 17.01 1.73
C MET A 48 -6.58 16.60 3.16
N SER A 49 -7.60 16.21 3.94
CA SER A 49 -7.37 15.67 5.30
C SER A 49 -6.56 14.37 5.28
N LEU A 50 -6.77 13.50 4.29
CA LEU A 50 -5.95 12.29 4.13
C LEU A 50 -4.53 12.60 3.65
N LYS A 51 -4.36 13.65 2.84
CA LYS A 51 -3.02 14.13 2.45
C LYS A 51 -2.24 14.60 3.68
N GLU A 52 -2.87 15.38 4.56
CA GLU A 52 -2.25 15.84 5.81
C GLU A 52 -1.78 14.64 6.66
N ASP A 53 -2.66 13.65 6.88
CA ASP A 53 -2.31 12.41 7.58
C ASP A 53 -1.13 11.68 6.91
N ALA A 54 -1.18 11.55 5.58
CA ALA A 54 -0.14 10.88 4.82
C ALA A 54 1.22 11.57 4.91
N GLU A 55 1.25 12.90 5.07
CA GLU A 55 2.48 13.69 5.20
C GLU A 55 3.02 13.71 6.64
N GLU A 56 2.14 13.71 7.65
CA GLU A 56 2.49 13.78 9.08
C GLU A 56 2.92 12.44 9.69
N TYR A 57 2.26 11.35 9.30
CA TYR A 57 2.45 10.04 9.92
C TYR A 57 3.47 9.17 9.18
N ALA A 58 4.18 8.35 9.96
CA ALA A 58 5.10 7.35 9.44
C ALA A 58 4.34 6.17 8.85
N LEU A 59 4.83 5.67 7.72
CA LEU A 59 4.52 4.33 7.24
C LEU A 59 5.42 3.36 8.02
N LEU A 60 4.83 2.49 8.82
CA LEU A 60 5.54 1.57 9.72
C LEU A 60 5.75 0.19 9.11
N GLN A 61 4.77 -0.27 8.34
CA GLN A 61 4.81 -1.53 7.63
C GLN A 61 3.95 -1.45 6.36
N ILE A 62 4.37 -2.17 5.33
CA ILE A 62 3.61 -2.36 4.09
C ILE A 62 3.46 -3.85 3.81
N GLY A 63 2.23 -4.27 3.59
CA GLY A 63 1.85 -5.61 3.19
C GLY A 63 1.54 -5.69 1.70
N PHE A 64 1.98 -6.76 1.06
CA PHE A 64 1.62 -7.10 -0.32
C PHE A 64 1.04 -8.52 -0.35
N CYS A 65 0.04 -8.76 -1.19
CA CYS A 65 -0.37 -10.11 -1.56
C CYS A 65 -0.50 -10.21 -3.08
N LEU A 66 0.41 -10.97 -3.69
CA LEU A 66 0.43 -11.19 -5.14
C LEU A 66 -0.53 -12.34 -5.48
N ALA A 67 -1.50 -12.07 -6.35
CA ALA A 67 -2.41 -13.08 -6.85
C ALA A 67 -1.95 -13.57 -8.23
N MET A 68 -1.75 -14.88 -8.33
CA MET A 68 -1.28 -15.56 -9.55
C MET A 68 -2.23 -16.71 -9.90
N ASN A 69 -2.30 -17.06 -11.18
CA ASN A 69 -3.00 -18.28 -11.59
C ASN A 69 -2.24 -19.51 -11.09
N SER A 70 -2.96 -20.61 -10.85
CA SER A 70 -2.32 -21.91 -10.62
C SER A 70 -1.39 -22.27 -11.76
N GLN A 71 -0.25 -22.90 -11.41
CA GLN A 71 0.65 -23.51 -12.38
C GLN A 71 0.06 -24.79 -12.99
N ASN A 72 -0.90 -25.42 -12.31
CA ASN A 72 -1.64 -26.56 -12.83
C ASN A 72 -2.88 -26.04 -13.59
N PRO A 73 -2.94 -26.18 -14.94
CA PRO A 73 -4.07 -25.70 -15.73
C PRO A 73 -5.40 -26.39 -15.40
N GLU A 74 -5.36 -27.57 -14.77
CA GLU A 74 -6.55 -28.31 -14.34
C GLU A 74 -7.16 -27.76 -13.03
N GLU A 75 -6.45 -26.86 -12.33
CA GLU A 75 -6.91 -26.24 -11.10
C GLU A 75 -7.16 -24.74 -11.33
N GLU A 76 -8.43 -24.32 -11.36
CA GLU A 76 -8.83 -22.90 -11.43
C GLU A 76 -8.65 -22.17 -10.08
N LEU A 77 -7.59 -22.50 -9.34
CA LEU A 77 -7.31 -21.92 -8.03
C LEU A 77 -6.33 -20.75 -8.13
N TRP A 78 -6.54 -19.77 -7.27
CA TRP A 78 -5.61 -18.66 -7.08
C TRP A 78 -4.44 -19.11 -6.19
N GLN A 79 -3.22 -18.82 -6.64
CA GLN A 79 -2.02 -18.88 -5.81
C GLN A 79 -1.75 -17.49 -5.24
N LEU A 80 -1.73 -17.39 -3.91
CA LEU A 80 -1.55 -16.14 -3.17
C LEU A 80 -0.19 -16.14 -2.48
N TYR A 81 0.56 -15.05 -2.66
CA TYR A 81 1.89 -14.88 -2.06
C TYR A 81 1.89 -13.62 -1.18
N PRO A 82 1.65 -13.75 0.14
CA PRO A 82 1.68 -12.65 1.08
C PRO A 82 3.13 -12.29 1.46
N TYR A 83 3.40 -11.00 1.59
CA TYR A 83 4.65 -10.40 2.02
C TYR A 83 4.36 -9.26 2.98
N SER A 84 5.23 -9.07 3.98
CA SER A 84 5.11 -7.96 4.92
C SER A 84 6.48 -7.41 5.25
N PHE A 85 6.66 -6.10 5.09
CA PHE A 85 7.93 -5.42 5.27
C PHE A 85 7.79 -4.29 6.28
N TYR A 86 8.62 -4.30 7.32
CA TYR A 86 8.79 -3.14 8.19
C TYR A 86 9.54 -2.04 7.45
N THR A 87 9.17 -0.79 7.70
CA THR A 87 9.71 0.36 6.96
C THR A 87 10.20 1.44 7.90
N LEU A 88 11.41 1.95 7.67
CA LEU A 88 12.02 3.00 8.47
C LEU A 88 12.88 3.89 7.58
N SER A 89 12.35 5.05 7.19
CA SER A 89 13.06 5.97 6.30
C SER A 89 14.21 6.68 7.01
N SER A 90 15.37 6.72 6.35
CA SER A 90 16.50 7.55 6.75
C SER A 90 16.36 9.03 6.35
N GLU A 91 15.48 9.35 5.40
CA GLU A 91 15.26 10.73 4.91
C GLU A 91 14.05 11.40 5.58
N ILE A 92 13.01 10.64 5.90
CA ILE A 92 11.78 11.15 6.51
C ILE A 92 11.84 10.93 8.02
N THR A 93 12.54 11.83 8.71
CA THR A 93 12.84 11.71 10.14
C THR A 93 11.85 12.43 11.05
N ASN A 94 11.12 13.42 10.54
CA ASN A 94 10.14 14.20 11.31
C ASN A 94 8.74 13.66 11.06
N THR A 95 8.35 12.60 11.78
CA THR A 95 7.01 12.01 11.72
C THR A 95 6.36 11.99 13.10
N ILE A 96 5.04 12.09 13.13
CA ILE A 96 4.24 12.09 14.36
C ILE A 96 3.85 10.66 14.71
N PHE A 97 3.78 10.33 16.00
CA PHE A 97 3.29 9.05 16.50
C PHE A 97 2.12 9.32 17.45
N LEU A 98 0.95 8.77 17.14
CA LEU A 98 -0.22 8.85 18.02
C LEU A 98 -0.19 7.69 19.02
N ASN A 99 -0.30 8.03 20.31
CA ASN A 99 -0.28 7.03 21.38
C ASN A 99 -1.33 5.92 21.20
N ASP A 100 -2.55 6.29 20.80
CA ASP A 100 -3.64 5.31 20.62
C ASP A 100 -3.37 4.37 19.44
N SER A 101 -2.83 4.88 18.33
CA SER A 101 -2.44 4.06 17.18
C SER A 101 -1.31 3.10 17.54
N MET A 102 -0.25 3.59 18.21
CA MET A 102 0.87 2.76 18.62
C MET A 102 0.47 1.68 19.63
N LYS A 103 -0.43 2.02 20.55
CA LYS A 103 -1.00 1.05 21.50
C LYS A 103 -1.84 0.00 20.76
N TRP A 104 -2.73 0.42 19.87
CA TRP A 104 -3.57 -0.50 19.10
C TRP A 104 -2.73 -1.46 18.25
N LEU A 105 -1.70 -0.96 17.56
CA LEU A 105 -0.78 -1.79 16.79
C LEU A 105 -0.09 -2.84 17.66
N ARG A 106 0.47 -2.42 18.80
CA ARG A 106 1.11 -3.33 19.75
C ARG A 106 0.15 -4.39 20.28
N ASP A 107 -1.08 -4.00 20.62
CA ASP A 107 -2.10 -4.91 21.13
C ASP A 107 -2.54 -5.94 20.07
N ASN A 108 -2.37 -5.63 18.78
CA ASN A 108 -2.65 -6.52 17.64
C ASN A 108 -1.40 -7.25 17.10
N GLY A 109 -0.27 -7.20 17.82
CA GLY A 109 0.92 -8.01 17.51
C GLY A 109 1.98 -7.33 16.63
N PHE A 110 1.84 -6.04 16.34
CA PHE A 110 2.92 -5.28 15.70
C PHE A 110 4.15 -5.22 16.61
N SER A 111 5.34 -5.50 16.08
CA SER A 111 6.59 -5.47 16.85
C SER A 111 7.37 -4.18 16.59
N LEU A 112 7.43 -3.32 17.60
CA LEU A 112 8.24 -2.10 17.57
C LEU A 112 9.74 -2.40 17.49
N ASP A 113 10.19 -3.48 18.15
CA ASP A 113 11.58 -3.91 18.11
C ASP A 113 11.97 -4.32 16.68
N LYS A 114 11.14 -5.15 16.02
CA LYS A 114 11.38 -5.52 14.61
C LYS A 114 11.31 -4.32 13.68
N TRP A 115 10.40 -3.37 13.94
CA TRP A 115 10.33 -2.15 13.16
C TRP A 115 11.61 -1.32 13.24
N ILE A 116 12.17 -1.14 14.44
CA ILE A 116 13.40 -0.37 14.64
C ILE A 116 14.62 -1.13 14.10
N ASP A 117 14.72 -2.42 14.38
CA ASP A 117 15.92 -3.22 14.08
C ASP A 117 15.98 -3.68 12.61
N GLN A 118 14.82 -3.88 11.98
CA GLN A 118 14.68 -4.50 10.65
C GLN A 118 13.96 -3.62 9.64
N GLY A 119 13.66 -2.37 9.99
CA GLY A 119 12.98 -1.44 9.09
C GLY A 119 13.78 -1.21 7.82
N LEU A 120 13.17 -1.53 6.68
CA LEU A 120 13.77 -1.27 5.37
C LEU A 120 13.76 0.22 5.10
N ASP A 121 14.93 0.73 4.71
CA ASP A 121 15.06 2.12 4.27
C ASP A 121 14.37 2.31 2.92
N PHE A 122 13.79 3.50 2.76
CA PHE A 122 13.13 3.95 1.55
C PHE A 122 13.21 5.47 1.45
N LYS A 123 13.05 5.95 0.21
CA LYS A 123 13.05 7.38 -0.10
C LYS A 123 12.10 7.74 -1.22
N ARG A 124 11.82 9.03 -1.36
CA ARG A 124 11.09 9.54 -2.53
C ARG A 124 11.96 9.37 -3.78
N LEU A 125 11.41 8.76 -4.83
CA LEU A 125 12.09 8.64 -6.13
C LEU A 125 12.30 10.03 -6.80
N GLY A 126 11.45 11.01 -6.48
CA GLY A 126 11.50 12.38 -7.00
C GLY A 126 11.18 12.47 -8.50
N SER A 127 11.41 13.64 -9.12
CA SER A 127 11.10 13.89 -10.55
C SER A 127 11.85 12.97 -11.55
N ARG A 128 12.74 12.08 -11.08
CA ARG A 128 13.43 11.07 -11.90
C ARG A 128 12.48 10.03 -12.52
N TYR A 129 11.23 9.96 -12.06
CA TYR A 129 10.17 9.19 -12.72
C TYR A 129 9.88 9.66 -14.16
N SER A 130 10.27 10.90 -14.52
CA SER A 130 10.06 11.45 -15.86
C SER A 130 11.21 11.23 -16.86
N ASN A 131 12.42 10.83 -16.42
CA ASN A 131 13.64 10.87 -17.24
C ASN A 131 14.60 9.68 -17.03
N SER A 132 14.10 8.45 -16.96
CA SER A 132 14.97 7.28 -16.73
C SER A 132 14.74 6.14 -17.72
N GLY A 133 15.03 6.39 -19.01
CA GLY A 133 15.46 5.36 -19.96
C GLY A 133 16.92 4.91 -19.73
N GLY A 134 17.36 4.88 -18.47
CA GLY A 134 18.72 4.57 -18.08
C GLY A 134 18.85 3.14 -17.57
N TYR A 135 19.73 2.37 -18.21
CA TYR A 135 20.11 1.02 -17.82
C TYR A 135 20.48 0.92 -16.33
N ILE A 136 20.04 -0.17 -15.70
CA ILE A 136 20.32 -0.55 -14.31
C ILE A 136 21.84 -0.56 -14.09
N THR A 137 22.33 0.33 -13.22
CA THR A 137 23.71 0.26 -12.71
C THR A 137 23.65 -0.15 -11.23
N LYS A 138 24.29 -1.28 -10.92
CA LYS A 138 24.58 -1.88 -9.59
C LYS A 138 23.51 -1.73 -8.49
N ARG A 139 22.86 -2.86 -8.16
CA ARG A 139 21.98 -3.10 -6.99
C ARG A 139 22.60 -2.48 -5.72
N ASN A 140 22.11 -1.32 -5.32
CA ASN A 140 22.44 -0.72 -4.04
C ASN A 140 21.42 -1.26 -3.03
N ARG A 141 21.86 -2.01 -2.01
CA ARG A 141 20.92 -2.69 -1.08
C ARG A 141 19.98 -1.73 -0.34
N SER A 142 20.35 -0.45 -0.23
CA SER A 142 19.66 0.57 0.55
C SER A 142 18.30 1.06 0.02
N ASN A 143 17.71 0.41 -1.00
CA ASN A 143 16.43 0.85 -1.59
C ASN A 143 15.61 -0.31 -2.19
N GLN A 144 15.71 -1.53 -1.67
CA GLN A 144 15.04 -2.69 -2.27
C GLN A 144 13.51 -2.55 -2.34
N LEU A 145 12.89 -1.92 -1.34
CA LEU A 145 11.44 -1.67 -1.35
C LEU A 145 11.03 -0.63 -2.42
N ASN A 146 11.88 0.36 -2.72
CA ASN A 146 11.67 1.25 -3.85
C ASN A 146 11.67 0.49 -5.18
N GLU A 147 12.51 -0.52 -5.34
CA GLU A 147 12.52 -1.37 -6.55
C GLU A 147 11.24 -2.20 -6.67
N VAL A 148 10.66 -2.65 -5.54
CA VAL A 148 9.33 -3.31 -5.53
C VAL A 148 8.26 -2.35 -6.04
N ILE A 149 8.15 -1.14 -5.48
CA ILE A 149 7.18 -0.13 -5.92
C ILE A 149 7.40 0.23 -7.39
N ARG A 150 8.66 0.41 -7.81
CA ARG A 150 9.01 0.69 -9.20
C ARG A 150 8.57 -0.44 -10.13
N ALA A 151 8.86 -1.69 -9.80
CA ALA A 151 8.47 -2.85 -10.59
C ALA A 151 6.94 -2.94 -10.73
N ILE A 152 6.18 -2.75 -9.63
CA ILE A 152 4.72 -2.72 -9.67
C ILE A 152 4.20 -1.71 -10.71
N ILE A 153 4.77 -0.50 -10.71
CA ILE A 153 4.35 0.55 -11.63
C ILE A 153 4.77 0.24 -13.08
N GLU A 154 6.01 -0.20 -13.29
CA GLU A 154 6.55 -0.51 -14.62
C GLU A 154 5.81 -1.67 -15.30
N TYR A 155 5.48 -2.74 -14.55
CA TYR A 155 4.69 -3.86 -15.04
C TYR A 155 3.19 -3.57 -15.13
N ARG A 156 2.74 -2.42 -14.62
CA ARG A 156 1.35 -1.95 -14.70
C ARG A 156 0.36 -2.95 -14.10
N ILE A 157 0.73 -3.55 -12.97
CA ILE A 157 -0.11 -4.53 -12.30
C ILE A 157 -1.31 -3.83 -11.66
N PRO A 158 -2.55 -4.34 -11.84
CA PRO A 158 -3.73 -3.83 -11.13
C PRO A 158 -3.53 -3.89 -9.61
N LEU A 159 -3.84 -2.80 -8.93
CA LEU A 159 -3.73 -2.70 -7.47
C LEU A 159 -5.09 -2.77 -6.80
N VAL A 160 -5.18 -3.55 -5.73
CA VAL A 160 -6.39 -3.75 -4.94
C VAL A 160 -6.15 -3.31 -3.51
N PHE A 161 -7.09 -2.54 -2.97
CA PHE A 161 -7.06 -2.08 -1.59
C PHE A 161 -8.43 -2.29 -0.94
N HIS A 162 -8.52 -2.05 0.37
CA HIS A 162 -9.79 -1.94 1.09
C HIS A 162 -9.84 -0.62 1.84
N ASN A 163 -10.69 0.33 1.41
CA ASN A 163 -10.68 1.69 1.96
C ASN A 163 -9.33 2.40 1.81
N GLY A 164 -8.64 2.16 0.69
CA GLY A 164 -7.19 2.31 0.56
C GLY A 164 -6.67 3.70 0.19
N MET A 165 -7.50 4.74 0.25
CA MET A 165 -7.07 6.07 -0.20
C MET A 165 -5.90 6.60 0.63
N LEU A 166 -5.89 6.34 1.94
CA LEU A 166 -4.78 6.73 2.80
C LEU A 166 -3.50 5.95 2.45
N ASP A 167 -3.61 4.63 2.22
CA ASP A 167 -2.50 3.77 1.79
C ASP A 167 -1.87 4.26 0.48
N ILE A 168 -2.70 4.59 -0.51
CA ILE A 168 -2.25 5.11 -1.80
C ILE A 168 -1.48 6.42 -1.62
N LEU A 169 -1.98 7.32 -0.76
CA LEU A 169 -1.33 8.59 -0.47
C LEU A 169 -0.01 8.40 0.27
N HIS A 170 0.07 7.49 1.24
CA HIS A 170 1.34 7.12 1.87
C HIS A 170 2.32 6.54 0.84
N ILE A 171 1.90 5.59 -0.01
CA ILE A 171 2.78 5.01 -1.03
C ILE A 171 3.29 6.10 -1.99
N TYR A 172 2.40 7.01 -2.41
CA TYR A 172 2.77 8.15 -3.24
C TYR A 172 3.77 9.07 -2.55
N ASP A 173 3.45 9.55 -1.35
CA ASP A 173 4.29 10.49 -0.61
C ASP A 173 5.64 9.90 -0.25
N LYS A 174 5.68 8.64 0.17
CA LYS A 174 6.84 8.01 0.77
C LYS A 174 7.81 7.44 -0.27
N PHE A 175 7.29 6.92 -1.38
CA PHE A 175 8.13 6.28 -2.41
C PHE A 175 8.21 7.06 -3.72
N ILE A 176 7.21 7.87 -4.07
CA ILE A 176 7.15 8.47 -5.41
C ILE A 176 7.60 9.93 -5.36
N ALA A 177 6.77 10.80 -4.81
CA ALA A 177 6.96 12.24 -4.81
C ALA A 177 6.07 12.88 -3.74
N GLN A 178 6.35 14.14 -3.39
CA GLN A 178 5.46 14.90 -2.53
C GLN A 178 4.05 14.99 -3.14
N ILE A 179 3.02 14.77 -2.32
CA ILE A 179 1.61 14.83 -2.76
C ILE A 179 1.30 16.27 -3.24
N PRO A 180 0.69 16.45 -4.43
CA PRO A 180 0.30 17.78 -4.91
C PRO A 180 -0.67 18.52 -3.97
N ASP A 181 -0.62 19.86 -3.98
CA ASP A 181 -1.47 20.69 -3.11
C ASP A 181 -2.95 20.77 -3.55
N LYS A 182 -3.24 20.41 -4.81
CA LYS A 182 -4.58 20.51 -5.38
C LYS A 182 -5.21 19.12 -5.55
N PRO A 183 -6.44 18.88 -5.05
CA PRO A 183 -7.16 17.61 -5.21
C PRO A 183 -7.17 17.06 -6.65
N THR A 184 -7.45 17.93 -7.62
CA THR A 184 -7.48 17.55 -9.04
C THR A 184 -6.12 17.09 -9.58
N GLN A 185 -5.01 17.62 -9.04
CA GLN A 185 -3.66 17.18 -9.40
C GLN A 185 -3.30 15.85 -8.72
N ILE A 186 -3.73 15.65 -7.47
CA ILE A 186 -3.56 14.37 -6.76
C ILE A 186 -4.21 13.25 -7.57
N SER A 187 -5.49 13.38 -7.93
CA SER A 187 -6.19 12.36 -8.73
C SER A 187 -5.50 12.12 -10.08
N LYS A 188 -5.06 13.19 -10.76
CA LYS A 188 -4.38 13.10 -12.05
C LYS A 188 -3.05 12.34 -11.96
N GLU A 189 -2.22 12.62 -10.96
CA GLU A 189 -0.94 11.92 -10.80
C GLU A 189 -1.13 10.46 -10.37
N ILE A 190 -2.06 10.17 -9.44
CA ILE A 190 -2.39 8.78 -9.07
C ILE A 190 -2.81 7.96 -10.30
N SER A 191 -3.73 8.48 -11.13
CA SER A 191 -4.18 7.79 -12.35
C SER A 191 -3.08 7.65 -13.42
N LYS A 192 -2.14 8.59 -13.47
CA LYS A 192 -1.01 8.58 -14.40
C LYS A 192 0.07 7.58 -14.00
N ILE A 193 0.25 7.34 -12.70
CA ILE A 193 1.24 6.41 -12.19
C ILE A 193 0.67 4.99 -12.19
N PHE A 194 -0.47 4.76 -11.54
CA PHE A 194 -1.06 3.43 -11.39
C PHE A 194 -1.94 3.07 -12.59
N VAL A 195 -1.32 3.02 -13.77
CA VAL A 195 -2.00 2.77 -15.06
C VAL A 195 -2.60 1.36 -15.17
N GLY A 196 -2.18 0.41 -14.34
CA GLY A 196 -2.79 -0.91 -14.21
C GLY A 196 -4.21 -0.87 -13.61
N GLY A 197 -4.60 0.27 -13.05
CA GLY A 197 -5.87 0.47 -12.36
C GLY A 197 -5.75 0.28 -10.85
N VAL A 198 -6.61 0.99 -10.12
CA VAL A 198 -6.73 0.93 -8.67
C VAL A 198 -8.16 0.54 -8.34
N PHE A 199 -8.31 -0.50 -7.53
CA PHE A 199 -9.60 -1.08 -7.16
C PHE A 199 -9.75 -1.05 -5.64
N ASP A 200 -10.85 -0.48 -5.16
CA ASP A 200 -11.16 -0.47 -3.72
C ASP A 200 -12.32 -1.43 -3.44
N THR A 201 -12.05 -2.51 -2.72
CA THR A 201 -13.05 -3.54 -2.41
C THR A 201 -14.20 -3.03 -1.55
N LYS A 202 -13.98 -2.02 -0.70
CA LYS A 202 -15.06 -1.38 0.09
C LYS A 202 -16.00 -0.62 -0.84
N LEU A 203 -15.44 0.11 -1.80
CA LEU A 203 -16.23 0.83 -2.81
C LEU A 203 -16.98 -0.12 -3.72
N VAL A 204 -16.32 -1.18 -4.22
CA VAL A 204 -16.96 -2.22 -5.03
C VAL A 204 -18.12 -2.87 -4.26
N GLY A 205 -17.89 -3.27 -3.01
CA GLY A 205 -18.93 -3.87 -2.17
C GLY A 205 -20.13 -2.94 -1.99
N LYS A 206 -19.88 -1.65 -1.74
CA LYS A 206 -20.92 -0.63 -1.63
C LYS A 206 -21.69 -0.45 -2.94
N TYR A 207 -20.98 -0.40 -4.07
CA TYR A 207 -21.61 -0.26 -5.38
C TYR A 207 -22.53 -1.45 -5.69
N LEU A 208 -22.09 -2.68 -5.42
CA LEU A 208 -22.89 -3.89 -5.63
C LEU A 208 -24.14 -3.91 -4.73
N PHE A 209 -24.03 -3.47 -3.49
CA PHE A 209 -25.17 -3.32 -2.59
C PHE A 209 -26.17 -2.28 -3.12
N ASP A 210 -25.69 -1.07 -3.44
CA ASP A 210 -26.54 0.06 -3.81
C ASP A 210 -27.20 -0.10 -5.20
N ASN A 211 -26.53 -0.78 -6.16
CA ASN A 211 -26.97 -0.81 -7.56
C ASN A 211 -27.44 -2.18 -8.05
N LEU A 212 -26.97 -3.28 -7.43
CA LEU A 212 -27.30 -4.66 -7.86
C LEU A 212 -28.10 -5.44 -6.80
N ASN A 213 -28.58 -4.77 -5.74
CA ASN A 213 -29.36 -5.37 -4.66
C ASN A 213 -28.67 -6.55 -3.98
N CYS A 214 -27.33 -6.56 -3.94
CA CYS A 214 -26.56 -7.58 -3.23
C CYS A 214 -26.64 -7.36 -1.71
N ASN A 215 -27.75 -7.76 -1.08
CA ASN A 215 -28.03 -7.54 0.35
C ASN A 215 -26.97 -8.12 1.31
N LEU A 216 -26.21 -9.12 0.85
CA LEU A 216 -25.06 -9.69 1.56
C LEU A 216 -23.99 -8.62 1.85
N LEU A 217 -23.85 -7.60 0.99
CA LEU A 217 -22.79 -6.60 1.07
C LEU A 217 -23.20 -5.32 1.81
N ARG A 218 -24.26 -5.39 2.64
CA ARG A 218 -24.75 -4.24 3.43
C ARG A 218 -23.69 -3.65 4.36
N ASN A 219 -22.83 -4.49 4.93
CA ASN A 219 -21.71 -4.06 5.77
C ASN A 219 -20.39 -4.39 5.07
N THR A 220 -19.68 -3.35 4.66
CA THR A 220 -18.41 -3.45 3.94
C THR A 220 -17.20 -3.21 4.84
N CYS A 221 -17.32 -3.41 6.16
CA CYS A 221 -16.15 -3.53 7.02
C CYS A 221 -15.44 -4.85 6.73
N LEU A 222 -14.11 -4.82 6.57
CA LEU A 222 -13.34 -5.96 6.06
C LEU A 222 -13.62 -7.30 6.77
N PRO A 223 -13.67 -7.42 8.12
CA PRO A 223 -13.95 -8.70 8.76
C PRO A 223 -15.36 -9.24 8.45
N VAL A 224 -16.34 -8.34 8.34
CA VAL A 224 -17.72 -8.69 8.01
C VAL A 224 -17.85 -9.06 6.54
N LEU A 225 -17.18 -8.32 5.67
CA LEU A 225 -17.13 -8.59 4.23
C LEU A 225 -16.50 -9.97 3.97
N TYR A 226 -15.35 -10.27 4.59
CA TYR A 226 -14.70 -11.57 4.50
C TYR A 226 -15.61 -12.71 4.95
N THR A 227 -16.20 -12.58 6.14
CA THR A 227 -17.12 -13.59 6.69
C THR A 227 -18.35 -13.80 5.80
N THR A 228 -18.80 -12.75 5.11
CA THR A 228 -19.98 -12.83 4.25
C THR A 228 -19.68 -13.50 2.92
N LEU A 229 -18.48 -13.30 2.37
CA LEU A 229 -18.07 -13.86 1.08
C LEU A 229 -17.48 -15.28 1.16
N THR A 230 -17.10 -15.74 2.35
CA THR A 230 -16.49 -17.07 2.56
C THR A 230 -17.46 -18.09 3.16
N ARG A 231 -18.74 -17.74 3.28
CA ARG A 231 -19.83 -18.66 3.61
C ARG A 231 -20.34 -19.34 2.36
#